data_AF-I3M3U7-F1
#
_entry.id   AF-I3M3U7-F1
#
_cell.length_a   1.000
_cell.length_b   1.000
_cell.length_c   1.000
_cell.angle_alpha   90.00
_cell.angle_beta   90.00
_cell.angle_gamma   90.00
#
_symmetry.space_group_name_H-M   'P 1'
#
loop_
_entity.id
_entity.type
_entity.pdbx_description
1 polymer ?
#
loop_
_entity_poly.entity_id
_entity_poly.type
_entity_poly.pdbx_seq_one_letter_code
_entity_poly.pdbx_strand_id
1 'polypeptide(L)'
;MPQTDKQICIPPELPELLKQFTKAAIRTQPQDLIQWAADYFGSMSRGEIPPVRERSERVALSNWAELTPELLKILHSRVGGRLIIHADELAQMWKVLNLPTDLFNSVMNVGRFTEEIEWLKFLALSCSSLGVTIAKTLKIVCEVLSSDHDGGPPRIPFSTFQFLYTYIAEVDGEISASHVSRMLNYIEQEVIGPDGLIKVNDFTQNPRVRLE
;
A
#
# COMPACT_ATOMS: atom_id res chain seq x y z
N MET A 1 -9.38 63.41 2.00
CA MET A 1 -9.92 62.56 0.92
C MET A 1 -11.02 61.71 1.52
N PRO A 2 -12.25 61.71 0.98
CA PRO A 2 -13.36 60.98 1.58
C PRO A 2 -13.14 59.48 1.37
N GLN A 3 -13.11 58.73 2.47
CA GLN A 3 -13.20 57.28 2.47
C GLN A 3 -14.59 56.92 1.97
N THR A 4 -14.68 56.32 0.78
CA THR A 4 -15.91 55.68 0.34
C THR A 4 -16.10 54.42 1.18
N ASP A 5 -16.82 54.56 2.30
CA ASP A 5 -17.46 53.47 3.03
C ASP A 5 -18.54 52.85 2.11
N LYS A 6 -18.08 52.08 1.12
CA LYS A 6 -18.94 51.10 0.47
C LYS A 6 -19.10 50.00 1.50
N GLN A 7 -20.23 50.03 2.20
CA GLN A 7 -20.67 48.94 3.07
C GLN A 7 -20.65 47.66 2.23
N ILE A 8 -19.60 46.84 2.40
CA ILE A 8 -19.46 45.58 1.67
C ILE A 8 -20.52 44.65 2.24
N CYS A 9 -21.70 44.64 1.61
CA CYS A 9 -22.75 43.67 1.94
C CYS A 9 -22.28 42.30 1.47
N ILE A 10 -21.69 41.53 2.38
CA ILE A 10 -21.34 40.13 2.15
C ILE A 10 -22.65 39.34 2.14
N PRO A 11 -23.01 38.66 1.04
CA PRO A 11 -24.19 37.81 1.01
C PRO A 11 -24.09 36.74 2.11
N PRO A 12 -25.16 36.51 2.89
CA PRO A 12 -25.10 35.58 4.03
C PRO A 12 -24.85 34.12 3.60
N GLU A 13 -25.09 33.77 2.33
CA GLU A 13 -24.85 32.44 1.76
C GLU A 13 -23.40 32.23 1.32
N LEU A 14 -22.65 33.32 1.09
CA LEU A 14 -21.29 33.26 0.54
C LEU A 14 -20.32 32.48 1.45
N PRO A 15 -20.30 32.67 2.79
CA PRO A 15 -19.40 31.93 3.66
C PRO A 15 -19.60 30.40 3.61
N GLU A 16 -20.86 29.95 3.57
CA GLU A 16 -21.16 28.51 3.53
C GLU A 16 -20.82 27.92 2.16
N LEU A 17 -21.06 28.65 1.07
CA LEU A 17 -20.66 28.25 -0.28
C LEU A 17 -19.14 28.08 -0.40
N LEU A 18 -18.35 29.04 0.11
CA LEU A 18 -16.89 28.96 0.12
C LEU A 18 -16.38 27.80 0.98
N LYS A 19 -17.03 27.54 2.12
CA LYS A 19 -16.70 26.42 3.00
C LYS A 19 -16.98 25.07 2.32
N GLN A 20 -18.11 24.93 1.63
CA GLN A 20 -18.45 23.71 0.89
C GLN A 20 -17.49 23.47 -0.28
N PHE A 21 -17.16 24.53 -1.04
CA PHE A 21 -16.15 24.49 -2.08
C PHE A 21 -14.79 24.04 -1.53
N THR A 22 -14.31 24.69 -0.47
CA THR A 22 -13.01 24.37 0.15
C THR A 22 -12.99 22.93 0.68
N LYS A 23 -14.08 22.48 1.31
CA LYS A 23 -14.25 21.10 1.77
C LYS A 23 -14.24 20.11 0.61
N ALA A 24 -14.88 20.44 -0.51
CA ALA A 24 -14.89 19.61 -1.72
C ALA A 24 -13.51 19.56 -2.39
N ALA A 25 -12.77 20.68 -2.42
CA ALA A 25 -11.42 20.76 -2.98
C ALA A 25 -10.42 19.91 -2.17
N ILE A 26 -10.42 20.06 -0.84
CA ILE A 26 -9.59 19.26 0.08
C ILE A 26 -9.89 17.76 -0.07
N ARG A 27 -11.17 17.41 -0.23
CA ARG A 27 -11.60 16.01 -0.44
C ARG A 27 -11.19 15.46 -1.81
N THR A 28 -11.21 16.30 -2.84
CA THR A 28 -11.00 15.86 -4.23
C THR A 28 -9.51 15.81 -4.59
N GLN A 29 -8.66 16.63 -3.96
CA GLN A 29 -7.23 16.75 -4.28
C GLN A 29 -6.98 16.79 -5.81
N PRO A 30 -7.59 17.75 -6.53
CA PRO A 30 -7.46 17.81 -7.99
C PRO A 30 -6.02 18.18 -8.37
N GLN A 31 -5.50 17.56 -9.44
CA GLN A 31 -4.20 17.94 -10.01
C GLN A 31 -4.23 19.36 -10.61
N ASP A 32 -5.38 19.76 -11.17
CA ASP A 32 -5.63 21.13 -11.64
C ASP A 32 -6.85 21.71 -10.90
N LEU A 33 -6.57 22.60 -9.95
CA LEU A 33 -7.61 23.24 -9.12
C LEU A 33 -8.48 24.21 -9.92
N ILE A 34 -7.94 24.86 -10.95
CA ILE A 34 -8.65 25.90 -11.71
C ILE A 34 -9.69 25.25 -12.61
N GLN A 35 -9.28 24.23 -13.36
CA GLN A 35 -10.20 23.45 -14.20
C GLN A 35 -11.29 22.78 -13.33
N TRP A 36 -10.89 22.17 -12.21
CA TRP A 36 -11.83 21.55 -11.27
C TRP A 36 -12.83 22.54 -10.68
N ALA A 37 -12.39 23.76 -10.35
CA ALA A 37 -13.28 24.79 -9.82
C ALA A 37 -14.32 25.26 -10.86
N ALA A 38 -13.92 25.39 -12.13
CA ALA A 38 -14.82 25.72 -13.22
C ALA A 38 -15.92 24.66 -13.37
N ASP A 39 -15.55 23.38 -13.31
CA ASP A 39 -16.48 22.26 -13.37
C ASP A 39 -17.39 22.21 -12.14
N TYR A 40 -16.84 22.43 -10.93
CA TYR A 40 -17.59 22.46 -9.67
C TYR A 40 -18.73 23.47 -9.65
N PHE A 41 -18.43 24.73 -9.99
CA PHE A 41 -19.46 25.77 -10.04
C PHE A 41 -20.39 25.60 -11.24
N GLY A 42 -19.87 25.10 -12.36
CA GLY A 42 -20.68 24.71 -13.52
C GLY A 42 -21.78 23.73 -13.15
N SER A 43 -21.45 22.61 -12.49
CA SER A 43 -22.42 21.61 -12.03
C SER A 43 -23.40 22.17 -11.01
N MET A 44 -22.91 22.93 -10.02
CA MET A 44 -23.74 23.55 -8.98
C MET A 44 -24.80 24.49 -9.59
N SER A 45 -24.44 25.27 -10.62
CA SER A 45 -25.37 26.17 -11.31
C SER A 45 -26.47 25.45 -12.09
N ARG A 46 -26.21 24.22 -12.55
CA ARG A 46 -27.18 23.37 -13.27
C ARG A 46 -28.03 22.51 -12.33
N GLY A 47 -27.81 22.59 -11.01
CA GLY A 47 -28.45 21.72 -10.02
C GLY A 47 -27.93 20.28 -10.06
N GLU A 48 -26.81 20.04 -10.77
CA GLU A 48 -26.13 18.75 -10.82
C GLU A 48 -25.26 18.59 -9.57
N ILE A 49 -25.07 17.35 -9.13
CA ILE A 49 -24.14 17.03 -8.06
C ILE A 49 -22.74 17.39 -8.58
N PRO A 50 -22.00 18.33 -7.94
CA PRO A 50 -20.67 18.70 -8.39
C PRO A 50 -19.75 17.47 -8.42
N PRO A 51 -18.63 17.50 -9.17
CA PRO A 51 -17.55 16.51 -9.08
C PRO A 51 -16.83 16.65 -7.72
N VAL A 52 -17.58 16.56 -6.63
CA VAL A 52 -17.09 16.09 -5.37
C VAL A 52 -16.68 14.67 -5.69
N ARG A 53 -15.39 14.36 -5.63
CA ARG A 53 -15.02 12.97 -5.37
C ARG A 53 -15.78 12.60 -4.10
N GLU A 54 -16.88 11.88 -4.24
CA GLU A 54 -17.21 10.78 -3.35
C GLU A 54 -15.93 9.97 -3.31
N ARG A 55 -15.05 10.37 -2.36
CA ARG A 55 -13.71 9.86 -2.08
C ARG A 55 -13.34 8.80 -3.09
N SER A 56 -12.85 9.23 -4.27
CA SER A 56 -12.54 8.38 -5.44
C SER A 56 -12.88 6.94 -5.10
N GLU A 57 -14.15 6.55 -5.21
CA GLU A 57 -14.54 5.18 -4.90
C GLU A 57 -13.52 4.32 -5.66
N ARG A 58 -12.69 3.57 -4.95
CA ARG A 58 -12.89 2.14 -4.74
C ARG A 58 -13.15 1.33 -6.03
N VAL A 59 -12.96 1.93 -7.20
CA VAL A 59 -12.69 1.31 -8.49
C VAL A 59 -11.16 1.13 -8.53
N ALA A 60 -10.53 0.16 -7.90
CA ALA A 60 -10.94 -1.18 -7.55
C ALA A 60 -10.30 -1.55 -6.21
N LEU A 61 -10.97 -1.29 -5.09
CA LEU A 61 -10.58 -1.88 -3.79
C LEU A 61 -11.73 -2.68 -3.19
N SER A 62 -12.95 -2.53 -3.70
CA SER A 62 -14.11 -3.31 -3.25
C SER A 62 -14.26 -4.66 -3.98
N ASN A 63 -13.42 -4.92 -4.98
CA ASN A 63 -13.30 -6.18 -5.72
C ASN A 63 -11.94 -6.87 -5.48
N TRP A 64 -11.07 -6.31 -4.63
CA TRP A 64 -9.80 -6.93 -4.19
C TRP A 64 -9.96 -7.70 -2.88
N ALA A 65 -11.17 -7.70 -2.31
CA ALA A 65 -11.56 -8.49 -1.15
C ALA A 65 -11.39 -10.01 -1.36
N GLU A 66 -11.03 -10.43 -2.58
CA GLU A 66 -10.71 -11.81 -2.94
C GLU A 66 -9.29 -12.22 -2.55
N LEU A 67 -8.30 -11.31 -2.53
CA LEU A 67 -6.95 -11.70 -2.14
C LEU A 67 -6.87 -11.83 -0.62
N THR A 68 -6.44 -13.00 -0.15
CA THR A 68 -6.19 -13.29 1.27
C THR A 68 -4.78 -13.81 1.49
N PRO A 69 -4.22 -13.68 2.70
CA PRO A 69 -2.94 -14.30 3.04
C PRO A 69 -2.94 -15.82 2.78
N GLU A 70 -4.06 -16.51 3.00
CA GLU A 70 -4.20 -17.94 2.70
C GLU A 70 -4.01 -18.26 1.20
N LEU A 71 -4.57 -17.46 0.30
CA LEU A 71 -4.37 -17.65 -1.14
C LEU A 71 -2.91 -17.43 -1.54
N LEU A 72 -2.25 -16.42 -0.96
CA LEU A 72 -0.82 -16.19 -1.15
C LEU A 72 0.03 -17.34 -0.60
N LYS A 73 -0.38 -17.97 0.49
CA LYS A 73 0.26 -19.16 1.06
C LYS A 73 0.10 -20.38 0.16
N ILE A 74 -1.09 -20.59 -0.41
CA ILE A 74 -1.30 -21.64 -1.42
C ILE A 74 -0.40 -21.39 -2.64
N LEU A 75 -0.33 -20.15 -3.12
CA LEU A 75 0.51 -19.77 -4.24
C LEU A 75 2.00 -20.03 -3.93
N HIS A 76 2.47 -19.61 -2.74
CA HIS A 76 3.84 -19.86 -2.29
C HIS A 76 4.18 -21.35 -2.23
N SER A 77 3.26 -22.18 -1.71
CA SER A 77 3.43 -23.63 -1.67
C SER A 77 3.55 -24.22 -3.09
N ARG A 78 2.77 -23.74 -4.07
CA ARG A 78 2.86 -24.18 -5.47
C ARG A 78 4.15 -23.77 -6.17
N VAL A 79 4.74 -22.63 -5.79
CA VAL A 79 6.07 -22.22 -6.29
C VAL A 79 7.16 -23.19 -5.80
N GLY A 80 6.96 -23.84 -4.65
CA GLY A 80 7.78 -24.98 -4.23
C GLY A 80 9.24 -24.62 -3.91
N GLY A 81 9.48 -23.45 -3.33
CA GLY A 81 10.82 -23.01 -2.93
C GLY A 81 11.70 -22.46 -4.06
N ARG A 82 11.18 -22.34 -5.28
CA ARG A 82 11.88 -21.69 -6.39
C ARG A 82 12.08 -20.20 -6.11
N LEU A 83 13.28 -19.69 -6.41
CA LEU A 83 13.62 -18.27 -6.28
C LEU A 83 13.14 -17.45 -7.47
N ILE A 84 13.10 -18.07 -8.66
CA ILE A 84 12.68 -17.48 -9.92
C ILE A 84 11.54 -18.30 -10.49
N ILE A 85 10.52 -17.62 -11.02
CA ILE A 85 9.40 -18.24 -11.74
C ILE A 85 9.12 -17.50 -13.04
N HIS A 86 8.69 -18.22 -14.07
CA HIS A 86 8.28 -17.57 -15.31
C HIS A 86 6.90 -16.92 -15.19
N ALA A 87 6.73 -15.78 -15.86
CA ALA A 87 5.51 -14.98 -15.79
C ALA A 87 4.27 -15.71 -16.31
N ASP A 88 4.40 -16.52 -17.35
CA ASP A 88 3.31 -17.34 -17.90
C ASP A 88 2.86 -18.41 -16.90
N GLU A 89 3.81 -19.12 -16.28
CA GLU A 89 3.55 -20.11 -15.25
C GLU A 89 2.84 -19.47 -14.04
N LEU A 90 3.35 -18.32 -13.58
CA LEU A 90 2.77 -17.60 -12.46
C LEU A 90 1.36 -17.08 -12.79
N ALA A 91 1.15 -16.56 -13.99
CA ALA A 91 -0.17 -16.11 -14.46
C ALA A 91 -1.19 -17.26 -14.51
N GLN A 92 -0.77 -18.46 -14.92
CA GLN A 92 -1.65 -19.64 -14.87
C GLN A 92 -2.01 -20.01 -13.44
N MET A 93 -1.04 -20.03 -12.52
CA MET A 93 -1.34 -20.31 -11.11
C MET A 93 -2.26 -19.26 -10.50
N TRP A 94 -2.04 -17.98 -10.80
CA TRP A 94 -2.89 -16.86 -10.39
C TRP A 94 -4.33 -17.03 -10.87
N LYS A 95 -4.50 -17.38 -12.14
CA LYS A 95 -5.80 -17.65 -12.75
C LYS A 95 -6.52 -18.85 -12.13
N VAL A 96 -5.80 -19.94 -11.83
CA VAL A 96 -6.39 -21.13 -11.18
C VAL A 96 -6.93 -20.81 -9.78
N LEU A 97 -6.33 -19.84 -9.08
CA LEU A 97 -6.81 -19.36 -7.78
C LEU A 97 -7.96 -18.33 -7.92
N ASN A 98 -8.42 -18.05 -9.15
CA ASN A 98 -9.42 -17.04 -9.46
C ASN A 98 -9.07 -15.66 -8.91
N LEU A 99 -7.78 -15.31 -8.89
CA LEU A 99 -7.33 -14.01 -8.40
C LEU A 99 -7.51 -12.92 -9.47
N PRO A 100 -7.82 -11.66 -9.10
CA PRO A 100 -8.04 -10.58 -10.05
C PRO A 100 -6.85 -10.35 -10.99
N THR A 101 -7.08 -10.32 -12.30
CA THR A 101 -6.03 -10.10 -13.31
C THR A 101 -5.45 -8.69 -13.23
N ASP A 102 -6.27 -7.69 -12.89
CA ASP A 102 -5.80 -6.31 -12.73
C ASP A 102 -4.80 -6.18 -11.56
N LEU A 103 -4.99 -6.95 -10.49
CA LEU A 103 -4.04 -7.02 -9.38
C LEU A 103 -2.72 -7.64 -9.83
N PHE A 104 -2.77 -8.75 -10.58
CA PHE A 104 -1.57 -9.35 -11.15
C PHE A 104 -0.79 -8.33 -12.00
N ASN A 105 -1.46 -7.66 -12.92
CA ASN A 105 -0.85 -6.65 -13.79
C ASN A 105 -0.28 -5.47 -13.00
N SER A 106 -0.99 -5.03 -11.95
CA SER A 106 -0.51 -3.97 -11.05
C SER A 106 0.80 -4.38 -10.38
N VAL A 107 0.85 -5.59 -9.79
CA VAL A 107 2.06 -6.13 -9.15
C VAL A 107 3.20 -6.28 -10.15
N MET A 108 2.93 -6.78 -11.36
CA MET A 108 3.91 -6.89 -12.45
C MET A 108 4.51 -5.53 -12.81
N ASN A 109 3.67 -4.50 -12.93
CA ASN A 109 4.10 -3.14 -13.27
C ASN A 109 4.90 -2.47 -12.15
N VAL A 110 4.43 -2.57 -10.90
CA VAL A 110 5.12 -2.00 -9.73
C VAL A 110 6.50 -2.64 -9.55
N GLY A 111 6.58 -3.97 -9.67
CA GLY A 111 7.83 -4.70 -9.55
C GLY A 111 8.73 -4.62 -10.79
N ARG A 112 8.23 -4.04 -11.89
CA ARG A 112 8.89 -4.00 -13.21
C ARG A 112 9.34 -5.39 -13.67
N PHE A 113 8.52 -6.39 -13.38
CA PHE A 113 8.82 -7.78 -13.73
C PHE A 113 8.61 -8.01 -15.23
N THR A 114 9.39 -8.94 -15.79
CA THR A 114 9.31 -9.32 -17.21
C THR A 114 9.00 -10.82 -17.32
N GLU A 115 9.81 -11.60 -18.04
CA GLU A 115 9.60 -13.04 -18.22
C GLU A 115 10.02 -13.84 -17.00
N GLU A 116 11.13 -13.46 -16.35
CA GLU A 116 11.64 -14.09 -15.13
C GLU A 116 11.32 -13.20 -13.93
N ILE A 117 10.68 -13.79 -12.93
CA ILE A 117 10.18 -13.09 -11.75
C ILE A 117 10.90 -13.61 -10.52
N GLU A 118 11.57 -12.72 -9.79
CA GLU A 118 12.06 -13.01 -8.45
C GLU A 118 10.88 -13.21 -7.50
N TRP A 119 10.65 -14.45 -7.09
CA TRP A 119 9.42 -14.87 -6.43
C TRP A 119 9.14 -14.08 -5.15
N LEU A 120 10.15 -13.88 -4.29
CA LEU A 120 9.98 -13.16 -3.03
C LEU A 120 9.62 -11.69 -3.22
N LYS A 121 10.12 -11.06 -4.29
CA LYS A 121 9.78 -9.67 -4.64
C LYS A 121 8.32 -9.58 -5.08
N PHE A 122 7.90 -10.48 -5.96
CA PHE A 122 6.49 -10.56 -6.39
C PHE A 122 5.55 -10.83 -5.22
N LEU A 123 5.92 -11.75 -4.33
CA LEU A 123 5.14 -12.08 -3.14
C LEU A 123 5.04 -10.88 -2.18
N ALA A 124 6.13 -10.15 -1.98
CA ALA A 124 6.17 -8.95 -1.14
C ALA A 124 5.18 -7.88 -1.64
N LEU A 125 5.20 -7.60 -2.95
CA LEU A 125 4.26 -6.65 -3.58
C LEU A 125 2.82 -7.15 -3.58
N SER A 126 2.61 -8.47 -3.70
CA SER A 126 1.27 -9.04 -3.55
C SER A 126 0.75 -8.85 -2.12
N CYS A 127 1.60 -9.02 -1.11
CA CYS A 127 1.24 -8.79 0.29
C CYS A 127 1.02 -7.30 0.60
N SER A 128 1.73 -6.38 -0.07
CA SER A 128 1.54 -4.93 0.13
C SER A 128 0.17 -4.45 -0.35
N SER A 129 -0.49 -5.17 -1.25
CA SER A 129 -1.89 -4.92 -1.60
C SER A 129 -2.87 -5.18 -0.44
N LEU A 130 -2.47 -5.99 0.56
CA LEU A 130 -3.23 -6.31 1.77
C LEU A 130 -2.80 -5.46 2.98
N GLY A 131 -1.55 -4.99 2.97
CA GLY A 131 -0.92 -4.20 4.02
C GLY A 131 -0.97 -2.71 3.72
N VAL A 132 -1.53 -1.91 4.63
CA VAL A 132 -1.54 -0.44 4.49
C VAL A 132 -0.21 0.22 4.87
N THR A 133 0.69 -0.52 5.51
CA THR A 133 2.01 -0.03 5.90
C THR A 133 3.08 -1.10 5.69
N ILE A 134 4.36 -0.71 5.73
CA ILE A 134 5.50 -1.63 5.58
C ILE A 134 5.51 -2.66 6.72
N ALA A 135 5.29 -2.24 7.96
CA ALA A 135 5.22 -3.15 9.09
C ALA A 135 4.10 -4.20 8.91
N LYS A 136 2.93 -3.78 8.43
CA LYS A 136 1.82 -4.71 8.17
C LYS A 136 2.11 -5.65 6.99
N THR A 137 2.75 -5.14 5.93
CA THR A 137 3.16 -5.94 4.78
C THR A 137 4.16 -7.01 5.19
N LEU A 138 5.21 -6.65 5.94
CA LEU A 138 6.21 -7.57 6.44
C LEU A 138 5.60 -8.62 7.37
N LYS A 139 4.64 -8.24 8.22
CA LYS A 139 3.87 -9.19 9.02
C LYS A 139 3.18 -10.23 8.13
N ILE A 140 2.43 -9.80 7.11
CA ILE A 140 1.70 -10.71 6.22
C ILE A 140 2.67 -11.62 5.46
N VAL A 141 3.77 -11.08 4.91
CA VAL A 141 4.77 -11.90 4.20
C VAL A 141 5.40 -12.93 5.14
N CYS A 142 5.75 -12.55 6.38
CA CYS A 142 6.26 -13.49 7.37
C CYS A 142 5.26 -14.60 7.67
N GLU A 143 3.96 -14.29 7.81
CA GLU A 143 2.90 -15.28 8.02
C GLU A 143 2.75 -16.24 6.83
N VAL A 144 2.85 -15.73 5.61
CA VAL A 144 2.76 -16.52 4.37
C VAL A 144 3.97 -17.44 4.19
N LEU A 145 5.18 -16.95 4.49
CA LEU A 145 6.44 -17.72 4.36
C LEU A 145 6.68 -18.69 5.53
N SER A 146 6.01 -18.49 6.66
CA SER A 146 6.17 -19.35 7.83
C SER A 146 5.63 -20.74 7.58
N SER A 147 6.36 -21.74 8.07
CA SER A 147 5.92 -23.12 8.03
C SER A 147 5.06 -23.47 9.24
N ASP A 148 3.90 -24.08 9.02
CA ASP A 148 2.90 -24.36 10.08
C ASP A 148 3.26 -25.52 11.03
N HIS A 149 4.36 -26.22 10.78
CA HIS A 149 4.65 -27.49 11.45
C HIS A 149 5.08 -27.37 12.92
N ASP A 150 5.34 -26.17 13.43
CA ASP A 150 6.05 -25.99 14.70
C ASP A 150 5.21 -25.37 15.84
N GLY A 151 3.93 -25.05 15.59
CA GLY A 151 2.99 -24.53 16.61
C GLY A 151 3.38 -23.20 17.28
N GLY A 152 4.57 -22.67 17.00
CA GLY A 152 5.08 -21.40 17.49
C GLY A 152 4.66 -20.21 16.61
N PRO A 153 5.03 -18.98 17.03
CA PRO A 153 4.71 -17.80 16.25
C PRO A 153 5.36 -17.84 14.85
N PRO A 154 4.71 -17.25 13.83
CA PRO A 154 5.28 -17.12 12.49
C PRO A 154 6.67 -16.49 12.53
N ARG A 155 7.61 -17.13 11.84
CA ARG A 155 9.03 -16.77 11.81
C ARG A 155 9.70 -17.18 10.51
N ILE A 156 10.67 -16.39 10.10
CA ILE A 156 11.47 -16.62 8.88
C ILE A 156 12.96 -16.37 9.18
N PRO A 157 13.88 -16.84 8.32
CA PRO A 157 15.28 -16.44 8.41
C PRO A 157 15.44 -14.92 8.36
N PHE A 158 16.30 -14.37 9.22
CA PHE A 158 16.50 -12.91 9.26
C PHE A 158 17.04 -12.35 7.94
N SER A 159 17.87 -13.10 7.22
CA SER A 159 18.34 -12.73 5.88
C SER A 159 17.20 -12.52 4.88
N THR A 160 16.17 -13.36 4.95
CA THR A 160 14.94 -13.20 4.15
C THR A 160 14.20 -11.92 4.54
N PHE A 161 14.08 -11.63 5.84
CA PHE A 161 13.47 -10.39 6.31
C PHE A 161 14.24 -9.15 5.86
N GLN A 162 15.58 -9.16 5.94
CA GLN A 162 16.46 -8.08 5.47
C GLN A 162 16.22 -7.78 3.99
N PHE A 163 16.17 -8.81 3.17
CA PHE A 163 15.88 -8.69 1.74
C PHE A 163 14.50 -8.08 1.50
N LEU A 164 13.46 -8.59 2.17
CA LEU A 164 12.09 -8.11 2.00
C LEU A 164 11.91 -6.67 2.46
N TYR A 165 12.40 -6.31 3.64
CA TYR A 165 12.26 -4.95 4.17
C TYR A 165 12.99 -3.94 3.27
N THR A 166 14.21 -4.28 2.84
CA THR A 166 14.99 -3.42 1.94
C THR A 166 14.26 -3.20 0.62
N TYR A 167 13.76 -4.27 0.00
CA TYR A 167 13.05 -4.19 -1.26
C TYR A 167 11.73 -3.40 -1.15
N ILE A 168 10.92 -3.66 -0.11
CA ILE A 168 9.66 -2.95 0.09
C ILE A 168 9.92 -1.45 0.33
N ALA A 169 10.92 -1.11 1.15
CA ALA A 169 11.28 0.29 1.41
C ALA A 169 11.80 1.01 0.16
N GLU A 170 12.54 0.32 -0.70
CA GLU A 170 13.00 0.87 -1.99
C GLU A 170 11.84 1.16 -2.94
N VAL A 171 10.87 0.24 -3.03
CA VAL A 171 9.67 0.41 -3.87
C VAL A 171 8.75 1.50 -3.34
N ASP A 172 8.58 1.58 -2.01
CA ASP A 172 7.76 2.60 -1.34
C ASP A 172 8.36 4.00 -1.47
N GLY A 173 9.69 4.13 -1.37
CA GLY A 173 10.42 5.38 -1.64
C GLY A 173 10.34 6.44 -0.53
N GLU A 174 9.49 6.26 0.48
CA GLU A 174 9.35 7.20 1.60
C GLU A 174 10.43 7.00 2.69
N ILE A 175 11.02 5.80 2.75
CA ILE A 175 12.02 5.44 3.76
C ILE A 175 13.44 5.49 3.20
N SER A 176 14.28 6.32 3.80
CA SER A 176 15.70 6.41 3.44
C SER A 176 16.48 5.10 3.69
N ALA A 177 17.42 4.77 2.81
CA ALA A 177 18.29 3.59 2.95
C ALA A 177 19.09 3.57 4.27
N SER A 178 19.45 4.75 4.81
CA SER A 178 20.12 4.86 6.11
C SER A 178 19.20 4.49 7.27
N HIS A 179 17.91 4.82 7.19
CA HIS A 179 16.91 4.38 8.15
C HIS A 179 16.76 2.86 8.12
N VAL A 180 16.58 2.27 6.93
CA VAL A 180 16.49 0.81 6.74
C VAL A 180 17.71 0.12 7.34
N SER A 181 18.92 0.55 6.97
CA SER A 181 20.18 -0.02 7.44
C SER A 181 20.32 0.06 8.96
N ARG A 182 19.97 1.19 9.56
CA ARG A 182 20.01 1.38 11.02
C ARG A 182 19.05 0.42 11.73
N MET A 183 17.85 0.24 11.21
CA MET A 183 16.85 -0.67 11.81
C MET A 183 17.26 -2.13 11.65
N LEU A 184 17.78 -2.52 10.48
CA LEU A 184 18.30 -3.87 10.28
C LEU A 184 19.46 -4.18 11.21
N ASN A 185 20.43 -3.27 11.38
CA ASN A 185 21.52 -3.44 12.34
C ASN A 185 21.02 -3.57 13.78
N TYR A 186 20.03 -2.76 14.17
CA TYR A 186 19.43 -2.86 15.51
C TYR A 186 18.76 -4.23 15.73
N ILE A 187 17.95 -4.69 14.76
CA ILE A 187 17.28 -5.98 14.85
C ILE A 187 18.32 -7.10 14.93
N GLU A 188 19.33 -7.08 14.06
CA GLU A 188 20.37 -8.11 14.04
C GLU A 188 21.12 -8.25 15.38
N GLN A 189 21.46 -7.13 16.03
CA GLN A 189 22.24 -7.16 17.27
C GLN A 189 21.40 -7.41 18.52
N GLU A 190 20.19 -6.85 18.58
CA GLU A 190 19.44 -6.77 19.84
C GLU A 190 18.23 -7.72 19.89
N VAL A 191 17.82 -8.27 18.74
CA VAL A 191 16.57 -9.02 18.61
C VAL A 191 16.81 -10.44 18.10
N ILE A 192 17.72 -10.61 17.13
CA ILE A 192 17.97 -11.92 16.53
C ILE A 192 18.79 -12.79 17.49
N GLY A 193 18.25 -13.97 17.78
CA GLY A 193 18.89 -14.99 18.61
C GLY A 193 19.86 -15.88 17.82
N PRO A 194 20.46 -16.89 18.49
CA PRO A 194 21.39 -17.83 17.85
C PRO A 194 20.73 -18.71 16.78
N ASP A 195 19.39 -18.77 16.73
CA ASP A 195 18.64 -19.47 15.69
C ASP A 195 18.61 -18.71 14.35
N GLY A 196 18.99 -17.43 14.34
CA GLY A 196 19.01 -16.60 13.13
C GLY A 196 17.62 -16.31 12.56
N LEU A 197 16.57 -16.48 13.37
CA LEU A 197 15.18 -16.32 12.97
C LEU A 197 14.61 -15.02 13.53
N ILE A 198 13.73 -14.39 12.76
CA ILE A 198 12.89 -13.27 13.20
C ILE A 198 11.44 -13.70 13.26
N LYS A 199 10.76 -13.40 14.37
CA LYS A 199 9.33 -13.66 14.59
C LYS A 199 8.52 -12.39 14.32
N VAL A 200 7.24 -12.54 13.98
CA VAL A 200 6.35 -11.38 13.79
C VAL A 200 6.30 -10.46 15.01
N ASN A 201 6.31 -11.03 16.22
CA ASN A 201 6.24 -10.24 17.46
C ASN A 201 7.49 -9.37 17.67
N ASP A 202 8.63 -9.77 17.12
CA ASP A 202 9.92 -9.11 17.33
C ASP A 202 9.96 -7.69 16.75
N PHE A 203 9.16 -7.41 15.71
CA PHE A 203 9.05 -6.09 15.09
C PHE A 203 7.66 -5.45 15.21
N THR A 204 6.63 -6.20 15.61
CA THR A 204 5.27 -5.64 15.80
C THR A 204 4.98 -5.22 17.24
N GLN A 205 5.64 -5.84 18.23
CA GLN A 205 5.47 -5.52 19.65
C GLN A 205 6.68 -4.82 20.27
N ASN A 206 7.77 -4.64 19.51
CA ASN A 206 8.96 -3.96 19.98
C ASN A 206 8.91 -2.47 19.64
N PRO A 207 8.73 -1.56 20.62
CA PRO A 207 8.60 -0.13 20.37
C PRO A 207 9.88 0.53 19.86
N ARG A 208 11.03 -0.17 19.94
CA ARG A 208 12.32 0.29 19.42
C ARG A 208 12.50 -0.07 17.94
N VAL A 209 11.74 -1.03 17.43
CA VAL A 209 11.71 -1.37 16.00
C VAL A 209 10.68 -0.48 15.33
N ARG A 210 11.14 0.52 14.58
CA ARG A 210 10.30 1.40 13.77
C ARG A 210 10.64 1.17 12.32
N LEU A 211 9.74 0.50 11.61
CA LEU A 211 9.92 0.15 10.19
C LEU A 211 9.42 1.24 9.25
N GLU A 212 8.90 2.33 9.81
CA GLU A 212 8.32 3.52 9.20
C GLU A 212 8.44 4.70 10.19
#